data_AF-A0A9W4QRH3-F1
#
_entry.id   AF-A0A9W4QRH3-F1
#
_cell.length_a   1.000
_cell.length_b   1.000
_cell.length_c   1.000
_cell.angle_alpha   90.00
_cell.angle_beta   90.00
_cell.angle_gamma   90.00
#
_symmetry.space_group_name_H-M   'P 1'
#
loop_
_entity.id
_entity.type
_entity.pdbx_description
1 polymer ?
#
loop_
_entity_poly.entity_id
_entity_poly.type
_entity_poly.pdbx_seq_one_letter_code
_entity_poly.pdbx_strand_id
1 'polypeptide(L)'
;MGQEKIVIIGGGVSAMTAALYLTEQRDCQQHRTITVYQQGWRLGGKGASGRNAARGQRIEEHGLHVWFGAYVNSFKTIETVYTKLQRPVDSPLSTWRQALKPHSFIALEEYINDQWQTWPIDFPLLPGNPAEGSLDITPWDIIKMTLAWLKKWILDLQLAAKKANKNINLSTKNLVFSLMLIGN
;
A
#
# COMPACT_ATOMS: atom_id res chain seq x y z
N MET A 1 15.61 -44.09 3.51
CA MET A 1 15.69 -42.91 4.39
C MET A 1 14.28 -42.44 4.67
N GLY A 2 13.91 -42.17 5.92
CA GLY A 2 12.55 -41.73 6.26
C GLY A 2 12.31 -40.28 5.83
N GLN A 3 11.08 -39.94 5.43
CA GLN A 3 10.70 -38.56 5.14
C GLN A 3 10.77 -37.69 6.41
N GLU A 4 11.31 -36.48 6.28
CA GLU A 4 11.27 -35.45 7.31
C GLU A 4 9.82 -35.02 7.57
N LYS A 5 9.40 -34.96 8.83
CA LYS A 5 8.04 -34.55 9.21
C LYS A 5 8.08 -33.13 9.75
N ILE A 6 7.36 -32.23 9.10
CA ILE A 6 7.27 -30.83 9.49
C ILE A 6 5.85 -30.53 9.96
N VAL A 7 5.74 -29.97 11.15
CA VAL A 7 4.48 -29.50 11.73
C VAL A 7 4.47 -27.98 11.77
N ILE A 8 3.43 -27.37 11.20
CA ILE A 8 3.18 -25.93 11.22
C ILE A 8 1.93 -25.69 12.07
N ILE A 9 2.03 -24.85 13.10
CA ILE A 9 0.94 -24.55 14.03
C ILE A 9 0.39 -23.15 13.72
N GLY A 10 -0.91 -23.09 13.43
CA GLY A 10 -1.59 -21.92 12.91
C GLY A 10 -1.60 -21.88 11.39
N GLY A 11 -2.59 -21.20 10.82
CA GLY A 11 -2.84 -21.04 9.38
C GLY A 11 -2.97 -19.57 8.99
N GLY A 12 -2.29 -18.68 9.72
CA GLY A 12 -2.11 -17.28 9.35
C GLY A 12 -1.11 -17.10 8.21
N VAL A 13 -0.89 -15.85 7.80
CA VAL A 13 0.01 -15.51 6.67
C VAL A 13 1.43 -16.08 6.87
N SER A 14 2.00 -16.01 8.07
CA SER A 14 3.34 -16.54 8.34
C SER A 14 3.43 -18.05 8.10
N ALA A 15 2.46 -18.80 8.64
CA ALA A 15 2.39 -20.25 8.50
C ALA A 15 2.18 -20.68 7.04
N MET A 16 1.26 -20.03 6.33
CA MET A 16 0.97 -20.37 4.94
C MET A 16 2.11 -19.98 4.00
N THR A 17 2.81 -18.88 4.28
CA THR A 17 4.04 -18.52 3.55
C THR A 17 5.14 -19.56 3.78
N ALA A 18 5.36 -20.01 5.02
CA ALA A 18 6.33 -21.07 5.29
C ALA A 18 5.97 -22.38 4.58
N ALA A 19 4.70 -22.78 4.64
CA ALA A 19 4.20 -23.96 3.92
C ALA A 19 4.44 -23.84 2.41
N LEU A 20 4.12 -22.70 1.80
CA LEU A 20 4.36 -22.44 0.38
C LEU A 20 5.84 -22.64 0.05
N TYR A 21 6.74 -21.91 0.69
CA TYR A 21 8.18 -21.97 0.36
C TYR A 21 8.82 -23.33 0.65
N LEU A 22 8.36 -24.07 1.66
CA LEU A 22 8.79 -25.45 1.86
C LEU A 22 8.36 -26.34 0.68
N THR A 23 7.11 -26.21 0.23
CA THR A 23 6.59 -26.97 -0.92
C THR A 23 7.18 -26.57 -2.26
N GLU A 24 7.78 -25.37 -2.37
CA GLU A 24 8.49 -24.94 -3.58
C GLU A 24 9.86 -25.60 -3.76
N GLN A 25 10.42 -26.20 -2.71
CA GLN A 25 11.70 -26.89 -2.81
C GLN A 25 11.57 -28.12 -3.71
N ARG A 26 12.60 -28.37 -4.52
CA ARG A 26 12.64 -29.53 -5.44
C ARG A 26 12.41 -30.82 -4.66
N ASP A 27 11.60 -31.70 -5.24
CA ASP A 27 11.28 -33.02 -4.69
C ASP A 27 10.78 -32.98 -3.24
N CYS A 28 10.15 -31.87 -2.81
CA CYS A 28 9.67 -31.71 -1.44
C CYS A 28 8.77 -32.88 -1.02
N GLN A 29 7.87 -33.34 -1.89
CA GLN A 29 6.95 -34.45 -1.59
C GLN A 29 7.66 -35.80 -1.40
N GLN A 30 8.86 -35.98 -1.96
CA GLN A 30 9.66 -37.19 -1.79
C GLN A 30 10.40 -37.19 -0.45
N HIS A 31 10.80 -36.00 0.03
CA HIS A 31 11.63 -35.85 1.22
C HIS A 31 10.86 -35.46 2.48
N ARG A 32 9.67 -34.86 2.34
CA ARG A 32 8.95 -34.20 3.44
C ARG A 32 7.47 -34.50 3.46
N THR A 33 6.96 -34.71 4.67
CA THR A 33 5.53 -34.65 4.99
C THR A 33 5.28 -33.37 5.79
N ILE A 34 4.47 -32.45 5.27
CA ILE A 34 4.14 -31.17 5.92
C ILE A 34 2.69 -31.22 6.40
N THR A 35 2.46 -30.95 7.68
CA THR A 35 1.12 -30.88 8.28
C THR A 35 0.88 -29.49 8.88
N VAL A 36 -0.22 -28.85 8.49
CA VAL A 36 -0.65 -27.55 9.06
C VAL A 36 -1.81 -27.80 10.01
N TYR A 37 -1.64 -27.45 11.29
CA TYR A 37 -2.71 -27.46 12.29
C TYR A 37 -3.30 -26.07 12.44
N GLN A 38 -4.55 -25.88 12.02
CA GLN A 38 -5.30 -24.65 12.24
C GLN A 38 -6.40 -24.88 13.29
N GLN A 39 -6.51 -23.97 14.25
CA GLN A 39 -7.65 -23.97 15.16
C GLN A 39 -8.90 -23.44 14.45
N GLY A 40 -9.96 -24.24 14.44
CA GLY A 40 -11.21 -23.89 13.75
C GLY A 40 -11.15 -24.15 12.24
N TRP A 41 -12.20 -23.71 11.54
CA TRP A 41 -12.49 -24.13 10.17
C TRP A 41 -11.89 -23.22 9.08
N ARG A 42 -11.26 -22.10 9.45
CA ARG A 42 -10.84 -21.05 8.50
C ARG A 42 -9.36 -20.69 8.64
N LEU A 43 -8.65 -20.56 7.51
CA LEU A 43 -7.29 -20.03 7.41
C LEU A 43 -7.28 -18.48 7.41
N GLY A 44 -6.09 -17.89 7.46
CA GLY A 44 -5.84 -16.46 7.30
C GLY A 44 -5.42 -15.74 8.59
N GLY A 45 -5.65 -16.32 9.76
CA GLY A 45 -5.29 -15.72 11.05
C GLY A 45 -5.91 -14.33 11.21
N LYS A 46 -5.11 -13.33 11.61
CA LYS A 46 -5.57 -11.93 11.77
C LYS A 46 -6.03 -11.28 10.46
N GLY A 47 -5.50 -11.74 9.32
CA GLY A 47 -5.89 -11.25 7.99
C GLY A 47 -7.12 -11.96 7.40
N ALA A 48 -7.80 -12.83 8.16
CA ALA A 48 -8.94 -13.57 7.65
C ALA A 48 -10.19 -12.68 7.54
N SER A 49 -10.63 -12.45 6.30
CA SER A 49 -11.86 -11.72 5.98
C SER A 49 -12.97 -12.65 5.47
N GLY A 50 -14.21 -12.19 5.56
CA GLY A 50 -15.41 -12.87 5.07
C GLY A 50 -16.30 -11.91 4.27
N ARG A 51 -17.40 -12.42 3.73
CA ARG A 51 -18.41 -11.61 3.03
C ARG A 51 -19.81 -11.91 3.55
N ASN A 52 -20.58 -10.85 3.77
CA ASN A 52 -21.95 -10.96 4.25
C ASN A 52 -22.95 -10.80 3.11
N ALA A 53 -23.55 -11.92 2.67
CA ALA A 53 -24.52 -11.93 1.59
C ALA A 53 -25.79 -11.10 1.89
N ALA A 54 -26.25 -11.09 3.15
CA ALA A 54 -27.39 -10.29 3.58
C ALA A 54 -27.12 -8.78 3.53
N ARG A 55 -25.84 -8.38 3.48
CA ARG A 55 -25.38 -6.98 3.38
C ARG A 55 -24.65 -6.72 2.07
N GLY A 56 -25.15 -7.29 0.97
CA GLY A 56 -24.62 -7.01 -0.37
C GLY A 56 -23.17 -7.43 -0.58
N GLN A 57 -22.76 -8.55 0.02
CA GLN A 57 -21.38 -9.08 -0.04
C GLN A 57 -20.33 -8.16 0.60
N ARG A 58 -20.72 -7.33 1.58
CA ARG A 58 -19.81 -6.47 2.34
C ARG A 58 -18.73 -7.32 3.02
N ILE A 59 -17.50 -6.84 2.98
CA ILE A 59 -16.36 -7.48 3.63
C ILE A 59 -16.49 -7.33 5.16
N GLU A 60 -16.26 -8.42 5.87
CA GLU A 60 -16.20 -8.49 7.33
C GLU A 60 -14.80 -8.95 7.73
N GLU A 61 -14.07 -8.09 8.45
CA GLU A 61 -12.69 -8.34 8.86
C GLU A 61 -12.45 -7.75 10.25
N HIS A 62 -11.43 -8.27 10.94
CA HIS A 62 -11.09 -7.83 12.29
C HIS A 62 -10.51 -6.41 12.32
N GLY A 63 -9.88 -5.99 11.22
CA GLY A 63 -9.30 -4.66 11.05
C GLY A 63 -8.85 -4.47 9.61
N LEU A 64 -8.61 -3.22 9.23
CA LEU A 64 -8.15 -2.86 7.89
C LEU A 64 -6.73 -3.39 7.66
N HIS A 65 -6.54 -4.22 6.65
CA HIS A 65 -5.22 -4.72 6.23
C HIS A 65 -4.82 -4.07 4.91
N VAL A 66 -4.02 -3.00 4.99
CA VAL A 66 -3.53 -2.28 3.81
C VAL A 66 -2.12 -2.76 3.48
N TRP A 67 -1.91 -3.05 2.20
CA TRP A 67 -0.65 -3.55 1.71
C TRP A 67 0.09 -2.45 0.93
N PHE A 68 1.18 -1.93 1.48
CA PHE A 68 1.98 -0.86 0.86
C PHE A 68 2.89 -1.34 -0.26
N GLY A 69 3.45 -0.42 -1.04
CA GLY A 69 4.28 -0.75 -2.21
C GLY A 69 5.63 -1.43 -1.93
N ALA A 70 6.13 -1.39 -0.70
CA ALA A 70 7.49 -1.86 -0.35
C ALA A 70 7.60 -3.36 -0.03
N TYR A 71 6.50 -4.11 -0.05
CA TYR A 71 6.46 -5.50 0.41
C TYR A 71 6.73 -6.50 -0.72
N VAL A 72 7.90 -6.42 -1.34
CA VAL A 72 8.34 -7.24 -2.47
C VAL A 72 8.06 -8.74 -2.25
N ASN A 73 8.47 -9.28 -1.10
CA ASN A 73 8.31 -10.71 -0.79
C ASN A 73 6.85 -11.16 -0.77
N SER A 74 5.96 -10.29 -0.28
CA SER A 74 4.55 -10.62 -0.24
C SER A 74 3.96 -10.62 -1.67
N PHE A 75 4.42 -9.70 -2.55
CA PHE A 75 3.93 -9.61 -3.94
C PHE A 75 4.40 -10.83 -4.73
N LYS A 76 5.66 -11.21 -4.53
CA LYS A 76 6.21 -12.45 -5.06
C LYS A 76 5.43 -13.68 -4.58
N THR A 77 5.09 -13.74 -3.29
CA THR A 77 4.29 -14.83 -2.71
C THR A 77 2.92 -14.94 -3.39
N ILE A 78 2.17 -13.85 -3.49
CA ILE A 78 0.82 -13.89 -4.08
C ILE A 78 0.87 -14.17 -5.59
N GLU A 79 1.85 -13.61 -6.30
CA GLU A 79 2.07 -13.89 -7.72
C GLU A 79 2.37 -15.36 -7.96
N THR A 80 3.27 -15.96 -7.17
CA THR A 80 3.56 -17.40 -7.20
C THR A 80 2.30 -18.24 -6.97
N VAL A 81 1.50 -17.90 -5.96
CA VAL A 81 0.26 -18.62 -5.64
C VAL A 81 -0.71 -18.59 -6.83
N TYR A 82 -1.00 -17.42 -7.39
CA TYR A 82 -1.91 -17.31 -8.54
C TYR A 82 -1.38 -18.03 -9.78
N THR A 83 -0.07 -17.94 -10.02
CA THR A 83 0.60 -18.61 -11.14
C THR A 83 0.48 -20.13 -11.06
N LYS A 84 0.70 -20.69 -9.87
CA LYS A 84 0.58 -22.14 -9.63
C LYS A 84 -0.86 -22.63 -9.59
N LEU A 85 -1.78 -21.81 -9.06
CA LEU A 85 -3.19 -22.17 -8.95
C LEU A 85 -3.88 -22.25 -10.31
N GLN A 86 -3.35 -21.55 -11.33
CA GLN A 86 -3.84 -21.58 -12.72
C GLN A 86 -5.37 -21.44 -12.81
N ARG A 87 -5.91 -20.42 -12.14
CA ARG A 87 -7.37 -20.19 -12.11
C ARG A 87 -7.89 -19.96 -13.54
N PRO A 88 -9.08 -20.48 -13.88
CA PRO A 88 -9.72 -20.20 -15.17
C PRO A 88 -9.86 -18.70 -15.43
N VAL A 89 -9.65 -18.28 -16.68
CA VAL A 89 -9.62 -16.86 -17.07
C VAL A 89 -10.94 -16.14 -16.77
N ASP A 90 -12.05 -16.86 -16.89
CA ASP A 90 -13.43 -16.43 -16.62
C ASP A 90 -13.79 -16.42 -15.12
N SER A 91 -12.95 -17.00 -14.26
CA SER A 91 -13.18 -16.96 -12.82
C SER A 91 -13.00 -15.55 -12.26
N PRO A 92 -13.80 -15.13 -11.26
CA PRO A 92 -13.59 -13.86 -10.58
C PRO A 92 -12.19 -13.77 -9.98
N LEU A 93 -11.52 -12.64 -10.21
CA LEU A 93 -10.15 -12.38 -9.78
C LEU A 93 -9.22 -13.52 -10.21
N SER A 94 -9.19 -13.84 -11.51
CA SER A 94 -8.42 -14.96 -12.05
C SER A 94 -6.90 -14.76 -11.91
N THR A 95 -6.45 -13.50 -11.85
CA THR A 95 -5.03 -13.15 -11.65
C THR A 95 -4.81 -12.29 -10.42
N TRP A 96 -3.59 -12.31 -9.88
CA TRP A 96 -3.24 -11.49 -8.73
C TRP A 96 -3.41 -9.99 -9.00
N ARG A 97 -3.17 -9.53 -10.24
CA ARG A 97 -3.36 -8.13 -10.66
C ARG A 97 -4.83 -7.71 -10.71
N GLN A 98 -5.75 -8.64 -10.91
CA GLN A 98 -7.18 -8.36 -10.75
C GLN A 98 -7.56 -8.26 -9.27
N ALA A 99 -6.95 -9.10 -8.43
CA ALA A 99 -7.20 -9.14 -6.98
C ALA A 99 -6.61 -7.94 -6.24
N LEU A 100 -5.42 -7.47 -6.63
CA LEU A 100 -4.72 -6.33 -6.03
C LEU A 100 -4.54 -5.23 -7.07
N LYS A 101 -5.28 -4.13 -6.89
CA LYS A 101 -5.19 -2.96 -7.76
C LYS A 101 -4.26 -1.91 -7.15
N PRO A 102 -3.43 -1.24 -7.96
CA PRO A 102 -2.64 -0.11 -7.48
C PRO A 102 -3.52 0.98 -6.87
N HIS A 103 -3.11 1.50 -5.72
CA HIS A 103 -3.75 2.62 -5.05
C HIS A 103 -2.67 3.56 -4.51
N SER A 104 -2.73 4.83 -4.89
CA SER A 104 -1.70 5.82 -4.56
C SER A 104 -2.14 6.86 -3.55
N PHE A 105 -3.40 6.86 -3.13
CA PHE A 105 -3.92 7.83 -2.17
C PHE A 105 -4.29 7.11 -0.88
N ILE A 106 -3.88 7.65 0.26
CA ILE A 106 -4.44 7.24 1.56
C ILE A 106 -4.80 8.49 2.35
N ALA A 107 -5.74 8.33 3.27
CA ALA A 107 -6.00 9.34 4.30
C ALA A 107 -5.70 8.72 5.65
N LEU A 108 -4.88 9.39 6.45
CA LEU A 108 -4.70 9.08 7.86
C LEU A 108 -5.55 10.06 8.66
N GLU A 109 -6.19 9.57 9.71
CA GLU A 109 -7.02 10.38 10.61
C GLU A 109 -6.33 10.47 11.96
N GLU A 110 -6.22 11.68 12.49
CA GLU A 110 -5.63 11.94 13.80
C GLU A 110 -6.57 12.81 14.62
N TYR A 111 -6.78 12.46 15.89
CA TYR A 111 -7.64 13.23 16.78
C TYR A 111 -6.80 14.16 17.67
N ILE A 112 -6.85 15.46 17.40
CA ILE A 112 -6.08 16.49 18.09
C ILE A 112 -7.03 17.63 18.51
N ASN A 113 -6.94 18.07 19.77
CA ASN A 113 -7.70 19.21 20.30
C ASN A 113 -9.21 19.11 20.02
N ASP A 114 -9.79 17.96 20.36
CA ASP A 114 -11.21 17.65 20.16
C ASP A 114 -11.70 17.67 18.69
N GLN A 115 -10.79 17.64 17.73
CA GLN A 115 -11.10 17.63 16.30
C GLN A 115 -10.37 16.51 15.55
N TRP A 116 -11.07 15.89 14.60
CA TRP A 116 -10.46 14.98 13.64
C TRP A 116 -9.74 15.78 12.56
N GLN A 117 -8.47 15.44 12.34
CA GLN A 117 -7.62 15.97 11.30
C GLN A 117 -7.36 14.88 10.26
N THR A 118 -7.75 15.16 9.01
CA THR A 118 -7.47 14.30 7.87
C THR A 118 -6.12 14.68 7.26
N TRP A 119 -5.21 13.71 7.20
CA TRP A 119 -3.90 13.82 6.58
C TRP A 119 -3.90 13.04 5.26
N PRO A 120 -4.23 13.68 4.11
CA PRO A 120 -4.15 13.04 2.81
C PRO A 120 -2.69 12.83 2.39
N ILE A 121 -2.36 11.62 1.97
CA ILE A 121 -1.04 11.28 1.44
C ILE A 121 -1.24 10.68 0.05
N ASP A 122 -0.77 11.39 -0.96
CA ASP A 122 -0.66 10.87 -2.31
C ASP A 122 0.77 10.37 -2.57
N PHE A 123 0.95 9.06 -2.65
CA PHE A 123 2.22 8.43 -3.02
C PHE A 123 2.51 8.54 -4.51
N PRO A 124 3.78 8.75 -4.90
CA PRO A 124 4.17 8.63 -6.31
C PRO A 124 4.00 7.17 -6.77
N LEU A 125 3.41 6.99 -7.96
CA LEU A 125 3.31 5.67 -8.59
C LEU A 125 4.66 5.28 -9.19
N LEU A 126 5.11 4.07 -8.86
CA LEU A 126 6.29 3.45 -9.48
C LEU A 126 5.85 2.46 -10.56
N PRO A 127 6.39 2.54 -11.78
CA PRO A 127 6.11 1.55 -12.82
C PRO A 127 6.77 0.21 -12.49
N GLY A 128 6.23 -0.87 -13.06
CA GLY A 128 6.83 -2.22 -12.97
C GLY A 128 6.01 -3.21 -12.16
N ASN A 129 6.58 -4.40 -11.95
CA ASN A 129 6.01 -5.44 -11.11
C ASN A 129 6.56 -5.30 -9.67
N PRO A 130 5.73 -5.05 -8.65
CA PRO A 130 6.21 -4.94 -7.27
C PRO A 130 6.82 -6.25 -6.74
N ALA A 131 6.53 -7.41 -7.35
CA ALA A 131 7.17 -8.69 -7.01
C ALA A 131 8.64 -8.79 -7.47
N GLU A 132 9.04 -7.97 -8.44
CA GLU A 132 10.40 -7.92 -9.03
C GLU A 132 11.27 -6.82 -8.40
N GLY A 133 10.75 -6.10 -7.40
CA GLY A 133 11.51 -5.07 -6.69
C GLY A 133 12.69 -5.66 -5.91
N SER A 134 13.62 -4.79 -5.51
CA SER A 134 14.63 -5.13 -4.50
C SER A 134 14.29 -4.46 -3.16
N LEU A 135 14.64 -5.13 -2.07
CA LEU A 135 14.64 -4.53 -0.73
C LEU A 135 15.93 -3.74 -0.46
N ASP A 136 16.92 -3.85 -1.34
CA ASP A 136 18.16 -3.10 -1.26
C ASP A 136 17.89 -1.64 -1.63
N ILE A 137 17.90 -0.77 -0.63
CA ILE A 137 17.78 0.67 -0.84
C ILE A 137 19.17 1.20 -1.15
N THR A 138 19.38 1.62 -2.41
CA THR A 138 20.62 2.32 -2.75
C THR A 138 20.53 3.81 -2.39
N PRO A 139 21.65 4.49 -2.12
CA PRO A 139 21.65 5.94 -1.96
C PRO A 139 21.02 6.68 -3.15
N TRP A 140 21.16 6.13 -4.36
CA TRP A 140 20.56 6.69 -5.57
C TRP A 140 19.03 6.59 -5.57
N ASP A 141 18.46 5.53 -5.01
CA ASP A 141 17.01 5.38 -4.89
C ASP A 141 16.44 6.35 -3.86
N ILE A 142 17.18 6.65 -2.78
CA ILE A 142 16.83 7.73 -1.85
C ILE A 142 16.80 9.08 -2.56
N ILE A 143 17.79 9.37 -3.41
CA ILE A 143 17.83 10.60 -4.21
C ILE A 143 16.64 10.67 -5.16
N LYS A 144 16.35 9.60 -5.93
CA LYS A 144 15.17 9.55 -6.82
C LYS A 144 13.87 9.76 -6.06
N MET A 145 13.70 9.09 -4.92
CA MET A 145 12.51 9.22 -4.09
C MET A 145 12.37 10.67 -3.60
N THR A 146 13.45 11.27 -3.10
CA THR A 146 13.48 12.66 -2.63
C THR A 146 13.12 13.62 -3.75
N LEU A 147 13.68 13.44 -4.95
CA LEU A 147 13.36 14.25 -6.13
C LEU A 147 11.90 14.10 -6.58
N ALA A 148 11.34 12.88 -6.52
CA ALA A 148 9.93 12.63 -6.83
C ALA A 148 8.99 13.36 -5.86
N TRP A 149 9.29 13.29 -4.56
CA TRP A 149 8.56 14.02 -3.52
C TRP A 149 8.72 15.54 -3.65
N LEU A 150 9.93 16.04 -3.89
CA LEU A 150 10.18 17.47 -4.12
C LEU A 150 9.43 18.00 -5.35
N LYS A 151 9.48 17.28 -6.48
CA LYS A 151 8.75 17.65 -7.70
C LYS A 151 7.25 17.77 -7.42
N LYS A 152 6.71 16.83 -6.64
CA LYS A 152 5.31 16.87 -6.23
C LYS A 152 5.01 18.07 -5.34
N TRP A 153 5.79 18.29 -4.28
CA TRP A 153 5.61 19.41 -3.37
C TRP A 153 5.70 20.77 -4.06
N ILE A 154 6.59 20.92 -5.05
CA ILE A 154 6.66 22.15 -5.85
C ILE A 154 5.33 22.41 -6.57
N LEU A 155 4.70 21.39 -7.14
CA LEU A 155 3.40 21.54 -7.79
C LEU A 155 2.30 21.91 -6.79
N ASP A 156 2.30 21.29 -5.62
CA ASP A 156 1.33 21.59 -4.55
C ASP A 156 1.51 23.02 -4.03
N LEU A 157 2.75 23.48 -3.83
CA LEU A 157 3.07 24.86 -3.45
C LEU A 157 2.65 25.85 -4.54
N GLN A 158 2.88 25.54 -5.81
CA GLN A 158 2.43 26.39 -6.92
C GLN A 158 0.90 26.48 -6.99
N LEU A 159 0.19 25.37 -6.75
CA LEU A 159 -1.28 25.33 -6.66
C LEU A 159 -1.77 26.17 -5.48
N ALA A 160 -1.17 26.01 -4.31
CA ALA A 160 -1.49 26.78 -3.11
C ALA A 160 -1.24 28.28 -3.33
N ALA A 161 -0.09 28.66 -3.89
CA ALA A 161 0.24 30.04 -4.22
C ALA A 161 -0.71 30.64 -5.25
N LYS A 162 -1.10 29.90 -6.30
CA LYS A 162 -2.11 30.36 -7.28
C LYS A 162 -3.48 30.55 -6.65
N LYS A 163 -3.90 29.65 -5.76
CA LYS A 163 -5.17 29.76 -5.02
C LYS A 163 -5.16 30.96 -4.07
N ALA A 164 -4.04 31.19 -3.38
CA ALA A 164 -3.84 32.37 -2.55
C ALA A 164 -3.87 33.66 -3.38
N ASN A 165 -3.14 33.72 -4.50
CA ASN A 165 -3.14 34.88 -5.41
C ASN A 165 -4.51 35.19 -6.02
N LYS A 166 -5.34 34.18 -6.33
CA LYS A 166 -6.73 34.40 -6.79
C LYS A 166 -7.60 35.10 -5.75
N ASN A 167 -7.26 34.99 -4.47
CA ASN A 167 -7.99 35.64 -3.37
C ASN A 167 -7.44 37.04 -3.03
N ILE A 168 -6.36 37.49 -3.68
CA ILE A 168 -5.83 38.84 -3.50
C ILE A 168 -6.55 39.78 -4.48
N ASN A 169 -7.64 40.40 -4.03
CA ASN A 169 -8.14 41.63 -4.64
C ASN A 169 -7.21 42.76 -4.21
N LEU A 170 -6.25 43.11 -5.07
CA LEU A 170 -5.34 44.24 -4.84
C LEU A 170 -6.16 45.55 -4.90
N SER A 171 -6.68 46.00 -3.76
CA SER A 171 -7.12 47.38 -3.60
C SER A 171 -5.88 48.23 -3.32
N THR A 172 -5.29 48.80 -4.36
CA THR A 172 -4.30 49.86 -4.19
C THR A 172 -5.03 51.13 -3.73
N LYS A 173 -4.99 51.43 -2.42
CA LYS A 173 -5.22 52.80 -1.96
C LYS A 173 -4.05 53.64 -2.48
N ASN A 174 -4.32 54.53 -3.43
CA ASN A 174 -3.37 55.51 -3.93
C ASN A 174 -2.87 56.37 -2.75
N LEU A 175 -1.67 56.11 -2.24
CA LEU A 175 -0.96 57.06 -1.40
C LEU A 175 -0.37 58.14 -2.32
N VAL A 176 -1.08 59.27 -2.40
CA VAL A 176 -0.56 60.51 -2.97
C VAL A 176 0.45 61.07 -1.98
N PHE A 177 1.74 61.03 -2.32
CA PHE A 177 2.77 61.81 -1.63
C PHE A 177 2.59 63.29 -2.00
N SER A 178 2.14 64.10 -1.04
CA SER A 178 2.17 65.56 -1.18
C SER A 178 3.53 66.06 -0.69
N LEU A 179 4.31 66.61 -1.62
CA LEU A 179 5.57 67.32 -1.34
C LEU A 179 5.21 68.76 -0.95
N MET A 180 5.27 69.09 0.35
CA MET A 180 5.09 70.46 0.81
C MET A 180 6.47 71.15 0.89
N LEU A 181 6.74 72.00 -0.10
CA LEU A 181 7.77 73.03 -0.04
C LEU A 181 7.31 74.10 0.96
N ILE A 182 8.14 74.42 1.96
CA ILE A 182 8.01 75.65 2.74
C ILE A 182 9.35 76.37 2.64
N GLY A 183 9.32 77.51 1.94
CA GLY A 183 10.37 78.51 2.02
C GLY A 183 10.13 79.45 3.20
N ASN A 184 11.24 79.98 3.71
CA ASN A 184 11.41 81.36 4.15
C ASN A 184 12.88 81.71 3.96
#